data_AF-A0A1F8HD65-F1
#
_entry.id   AF-A0A1F8HD65-F1
#
_cell.length_a   1.000
_cell.length_b   1.000
_cell.length_c   1.000
_cell.angle_alpha   90.00
_cell.angle_beta   90.00
_cell.angle_gamma   90.00
#
_symmetry.space_group_name_H-M   'P 1'
#
loop_
_entity.id
_entity.type
_entity.pdbx_description
1 polymer ?
#
loop_
_entity_poly.entity_id
_entity_poly.type
_entity_poly.pdbx_seq_one_letter_code
_entity_poly.pdbx_strand_id
1 'polypeptide(L)'
;MSKKKWSKELVVASIQKIHKAGGKLNSGYLQLSPRYRKLYLASCVYFGNWRKAIEASGITYRQIQVDLSIKRERLFIAGKRRVILAIQKRHSCGRPLNSNYMQIKCRKLYWNACQYFGTWGKAVEAAGFDYGSIRRRKAFHSWGKKAVLEDIQQRKLNSLSLNCSILKREDRALYGAGRRYFRNWKNALRVAGVKIPILKGGPARTWTKDRVIAEILLRSEQELALNVGAVTKDYSSLISAACKLFGNWGKAIESSGLRYDGIRKVKSWTPRKVIRSIRDLEKSGIRLSSKSVQLSRGGLFQAAIIHFHSWSEAVEASGIDYRKHALSWSTKAWVRNLQPADMSGIKKRVRQFSSQRRRE
;
A
#
# COMPACT_ATOMS: atom_id res chain seq x y z
N MET A 1 25.13 71.57 18.74
CA MET A 1 26.14 70.49 18.75
C MET A 1 26.43 70.04 17.31
N SER A 2 27.64 70.31 16.82
CA SER A 2 28.11 70.00 15.47
C SER A 2 27.89 68.51 15.10
N LYS A 3 27.27 68.25 13.93
CA LYS A 3 27.13 66.89 13.38
C LYS A 3 28.53 66.40 13.00
N LYS A 4 29.08 65.48 13.79
CA LYS A 4 30.39 64.86 13.54
C LYS A 4 30.46 64.33 12.09
N LYS A 5 31.29 64.93 11.25
CA LYS A 5 31.53 64.51 9.87
C LYS A 5 32.43 63.27 9.91
N TRP A 6 31.98 62.17 9.31
CA TRP A 6 32.72 60.91 9.28
C TRP A 6 33.72 60.91 8.13
N SER A 7 34.91 60.32 8.33
CA SER A 7 35.92 60.01 7.30
C SER A 7 36.45 58.58 7.51
N LYS A 8 37.22 58.05 6.56
CA LYS A 8 37.85 56.72 6.67
C LYS A 8 38.76 56.62 7.90
N GLU A 9 39.56 57.65 8.13
CA GLU A 9 40.53 57.74 9.24
C GLU A 9 39.80 57.82 10.59
N LEU A 10 38.71 58.59 10.64
CA LEU A 10 37.92 58.76 11.87
C LEU A 10 37.17 57.48 12.26
N VAL A 11 36.71 56.71 11.26
CA VAL A 11 36.12 55.38 11.47
C VAL A 11 37.16 54.43 12.06
N VAL A 12 38.36 54.34 11.47
CA VAL A 12 39.46 53.49 11.98
C VAL A 12 39.86 53.87 13.40
N ALA A 13 40.08 55.17 13.65
CA ALA A 13 40.45 55.67 14.98
C ALA A 13 39.38 55.37 16.04
N SER A 14 38.09 55.42 15.66
CA SER A 14 36.98 55.10 16.54
C SER A 14 36.89 53.61 16.85
N ILE A 15 37.15 52.73 15.88
CA ILE A 15 37.19 51.27 16.07
C ILE A 15 38.36 50.89 16.99
N GLN A 16 39.55 51.46 16.75
CA GLN A 16 40.73 51.24 17.60
C GLN A 16 40.50 51.73 19.03
N LYS A 17 39.84 52.88 19.22
CA LYS A 17 39.49 53.40 20.55
C LYS A 17 38.56 52.46 21.31
N ILE A 18 37.54 51.91 20.63
CA ILE A 18 36.62 50.93 21.24
C ILE A 18 37.38 49.65 21.59
N HIS A 19 38.30 49.20 20.73
CA HIS A 19 39.11 48.01 20.99
C HIS A 19 40.03 48.17 22.20
N LYS A 20 40.78 49.28 22.28
CA LYS A 20 41.69 49.59 23.41
C LYS A 20 40.93 49.71 24.74
N ALA A 21 39.69 50.20 24.71
CA ALA A 21 38.83 50.27 25.88
C ALA A 21 38.17 48.92 26.26
N GLY A 22 38.51 47.82 25.59
CA GLY A 22 37.89 46.50 25.81
C GLY A 22 36.41 46.42 25.38
N GLY A 23 35.96 47.36 24.54
CA GLY A 23 34.58 47.43 24.08
C GLY A 23 34.21 46.34 23.06
N LYS A 24 32.93 45.97 23.04
CA LYS A 24 32.41 44.93 22.13
C LYS A 24 32.34 45.44 20.69
N LEU A 25 33.09 44.81 19.78
CA LEU A 25 33.13 45.13 18.35
C LEU A 25 32.23 44.24 17.47
N ASN A 26 31.35 43.46 18.11
CA ASN A 26 30.39 42.60 17.41
C ASN A 26 29.39 43.43 16.60
N SER A 27 29.22 43.10 15.32
CA SER A 27 28.32 43.81 14.39
C SER A 27 26.88 43.91 14.92
N GLY A 28 26.34 42.84 15.48
CA GLY A 28 24.98 42.83 16.03
C GLY A 28 24.82 43.75 17.24
N TYR A 29 25.83 43.81 18.11
CA TYR A 29 25.83 44.69 19.28
C TYR A 29 25.87 46.18 18.88
N LEU A 30 26.67 46.53 17.88
CA LEU A 30 26.85 47.91 17.42
C LEU A 30 25.64 48.44 16.65
N GLN A 31 24.92 47.59 15.91
CA GLN A 31 23.68 47.95 15.22
C GLN A 31 22.54 48.31 16.18
N LEU A 32 22.46 47.59 17.31
CA LEU A 32 21.42 47.76 18.32
C LEU A 32 21.72 48.89 19.31
N SER A 33 22.99 49.29 19.46
CA SER A 33 23.41 50.33 20.40
C SER A 33 23.27 51.73 19.78
N PRO A 34 22.40 52.63 20.28
CA PRO A 34 22.21 53.97 19.71
C PRO A 34 23.50 54.80 19.64
N ARG A 35 24.40 54.59 20.62
CA ARG A 35 25.71 55.24 20.72
C ARG A 35 26.67 54.89 19.58
N TYR A 36 26.63 53.65 19.08
CA TYR A 36 27.60 53.13 18.11
C TYR A 36 27.00 52.86 16.72
N ARG A 37 25.69 52.97 16.58
CA ARG A 37 24.97 52.80 15.30
C ARG A 37 25.50 53.73 14.21
N LYS A 38 25.79 54.99 14.54
CA LYS A 38 26.34 55.97 13.58
C LYS A 38 27.74 55.57 13.08
N LEU A 39 28.58 54.99 13.94
CA LEU A 39 29.89 54.46 13.57
C LEU A 39 29.76 53.23 12.66
N TYR A 40 28.83 52.32 12.98
CA TYR A 40 28.56 51.14 12.15
C TYR A 40 28.14 51.54 10.72
N LEU A 41 27.18 52.47 10.60
CA LEU A 41 26.71 52.96 9.31
C LEU A 41 27.83 53.66 8.53
N ALA A 42 28.61 54.53 9.17
CA ALA A 42 29.77 55.18 8.53
C ALA A 42 30.80 54.14 8.03
N SER A 43 31.02 53.08 8.78
CA SER A 43 31.94 52.00 8.39
C SER A 43 31.46 51.24 7.15
N CYS A 44 30.15 50.99 7.04
CA CYS A 44 29.58 50.41 5.83
C CYS A 44 29.67 51.35 4.63
N VAL A 45 29.49 52.66 4.82
CA VAL A 45 29.60 53.65 3.72
C VAL A 45 31.03 53.77 3.20
N TYR A 46 32.03 53.87 4.09
CA TYR A 46 33.40 54.16 3.68
C TYR A 46 34.26 52.93 3.35
N PHE A 47 33.95 51.77 3.92
CA PHE A 47 34.70 50.51 3.71
C PHE A 47 33.84 49.39 3.09
N GLY A 48 32.58 49.67 2.77
CA GLY A 48 31.61 48.74 2.20
C GLY A 48 30.96 47.81 3.22
N ASN A 49 31.72 47.31 4.19
CA ASN A 49 31.18 46.51 5.29
C ASN A 49 32.00 46.62 6.57
N TRP A 50 31.38 46.26 7.70
CA TRP A 50 32.00 46.33 9.03
C TRP A 50 33.27 45.47 9.16
N ARG A 51 33.34 44.34 8.43
CA ARG A 51 34.52 43.47 8.43
C ARG A 51 35.74 44.16 7.83
N LYS A 52 35.59 44.77 6.65
CA LYS A 52 36.65 45.52 5.97
C LYS A 52 37.11 46.72 6.81
N ALA A 53 36.19 47.39 7.51
CA ALA A 53 36.55 48.49 8.42
C ALA A 53 37.37 48.02 9.64
N ILE A 54 37.05 46.84 10.19
CA ILE A 54 37.82 46.21 11.27
C ILE A 54 39.21 45.78 10.79
N GLU A 55 39.27 45.11 9.63
CA GLU A 55 40.54 44.67 9.03
C GLU A 55 41.44 45.87 8.69
N ALA A 56 40.86 46.95 8.14
CA ALA A 56 41.56 48.22 7.91
C ALA A 56 42.02 48.93 9.20
N SER A 57 41.47 48.56 10.35
CA SER A 57 41.89 49.07 11.66
C SER A 57 43.04 48.27 12.29
N GLY A 58 43.55 47.25 11.59
CA GLY A 58 44.62 46.38 12.06
C GLY A 58 44.15 45.26 13.00
N ILE A 59 42.84 45.04 13.13
CA ILE A 59 42.29 44.02 14.03
C ILE A 59 41.84 42.81 13.19
N THR A 60 42.27 41.60 13.56
CA THR A 60 41.84 40.39 12.87
C THR A 60 40.37 40.09 13.19
N TYR A 61 39.47 40.24 12.21
CA TYR A 61 38.02 40.04 12.39
C TYR A 61 37.65 38.67 13.00
N ARG A 62 38.47 37.63 12.76
CA ARG A 62 38.32 36.30 13.33
C ARG A 62 38.38 36.30 14.86
N GLN A 63 39.21 37.14 15.49
CA GLN A 63 39.30 37.25 16.96
C GLN A 63 38.02 37.83 17.58
N ILE A 64 37.25 38.62 16.83
CA ILE A 64 35.97 39.21 17.27
C ILE A 64 34.81 38.22 17.08
N GLN A 65 34.91 37.30 16.11
CA GLN A 65 33.87 36.29 15.81
C GLN A 65 33.81 35.14 16.82
N VAL A 66 34.92 34.86 17.52
CA VAL A 66 35.11 33.72 18.44
C VAL A 66 34.12 33.70 19.61
N ASP A 67 33.56 34.85 20.01
CA ASP A 67 32.66 34.92 21.17
C ASP A 67 31.23 34.38 20.89
N LEU A 68 30.75 34.45 19.64
CA LEU A 68 29.38 34.00 19.31
C LEU A 68 29.26 32.48 19.14
N SER A 69 30.27 31.82 18.56
CA SER A 69 30.27 30.36 18.36
C SER A 69 30.40 29.65 19.70
N ILE A 70 31.33 30.07 20.55
CA ILE A 70 31.54 29.51 21.89
C ILE A 70 30.31 29.74 22.78
N LYS A 71 29.68 30.91 22.71
CA LYS A 71 28.44 31.19 23.44
C LYS A 71 27.28 30.32 22.95
N ARG A 72 27.12 30.11 21.64
CA ARG A 72 26.10 29.22 21.07
C ARG A 72 26.33 27.77 21.48
N GLU A 73 27.57 27.32 21.47
CA GLU A 73 27.94 25.96 21.87
C GLU A 73 27.70 25.72 23.36
N ARG A 74 28.11 26.66 24.23
CA ARG A 74 27.80 26.61 25.68
C ARG A 74 26.29 26.57 25.94
N LEU A 75 25.51 27.40 25.24
CA LEU A 75 24.05 27.41 25.37
C LEU A 75 23.42 26.10 24.88
N PHE A 76 23.95 25.52 23.81
CA PHE A 76 23.50 24.23 23.28
C PHE A 76 23.78 23.07 24.27
N ILE A 77 24.98 23.04 24.86
CA ILE A 77 25.35 22.07 25.91
C ILE A 77 24.48 22.26 27.16
N ALA A 78 24.25 23.51 27.59
CA ALA A 78 23.36 23.82 28.71
C ALA A 78 21.91 23.38 28.42
N GLY A 79 21.44 23.55 27.19
CA GLY A 79 20.14 23.07 26.71
C GLY A 79 20.01 21.54 26.79
N LYS A 80 21.02 20.81 26.31
CA LYS A 80 21.10 19.34 26.44
C LYS A 80 21.03 18.89 27.91
N ARG A 81 21.82 19.50 28.78
CA ARG A 81 21.86 19.18 30.22
C ARG A 81 20.50 19.42 30.89
N ARG A 82 19.81 20.51 30.57
CA ARG A 82 18.46 20.80 31.09
C ARG A 82 17.43 19.74 30.70
N VAL A 83 17.50 19.25 29.45
CA VAL A 83 16.61 18.17 28.99
C VAL A 83 16.87 16.87 29.77
N ILE A 84 18.14 16.49 29.96
CA ILE A 84 18.52 15.30 30.73
C ILE A 84 17.98 15.38 32.17
N LEU A 85 18.25 16.49 32.86
CA LEU A 85 17.78 16.70 34.24
C LEU A 85 16.26 16.68 34.33
N ALA A 86 15.56 17.24 33.34
CA ALA A 86 14.10 17.22 33.30
C ALA A 86 13.54 15.80 33.11
N ILE A 87 14.21 14.95 32.34
CA ILE A 87 13.84 13.53 32.16
C ILE A 87 14.08 12.76 33.46
N GLN A 88 15.25 12.91 34.08
CA GLN A 88 15.62 12.27 35.34
C GLN A 88 14.65 12.64 36.47
N LYS A 89 14.35 13.93 36.66
CA LYS A 89 13.38 14.40 37.65
C LYS A 89 11.98 13.83 37.42
N ARG A 90 11.58 13.62 36.16
CA ARG A 90 10.28 13.02 35.86
C ARG A 90 10.23 11.55 36.23
N HIS A 91 11.31 10.82 35.95
CA HIS A 91 11.46 9.42 36.31
C HIS A 91 11.42 9.23 37.83
N SER A 92 12.14 10.07 38.58
CA SER A 92 12.14 10.02 40.05
C SER A 92 10.76 10.30 40.66
N CYS A 93 9.91 11.09 39.99
CA CYS A 93 8.52 11.31 40.38
C CYS A 93 7.55 10.20 39.90
N GLY A 94 8.05 9.07 39.40
CA GLY A 94 7.24 7.94 38.92
C GLY A 94 6.39 8.26 37.68
N ARG A 95 6.69 9.37 36.97
CA ARG A 95 5.88 9.77 35.81
C ARG A 95 6.31 9.01 34.55
N PRO A 96 5.36 8.60 33.69
CA PRO A 96 5.68 7.82 32.51
C PRO A 96 6.52 8.61 31.48
N LEU A 97 7.55 7.97 30.95
CA LEU A 97 8.50 8.52 29.96
C LEU A 97 8.27 8.02 28.53
N ASN A 98 7.22 7.25 28.26
CA ASN A 98 6.94 6.77 26.91
C ASN A 98 6.63 7.92 25.93
N SER A 99 7.12 7.84 24.69
CA SER A 99 7.01 8.92 23.70
C SER A 99 5.57 9.40 23.46
N ASN A 100 4.60 8.48 23.38
CA ASN A 100 3.21 8.85 23.12
C ASN A 100 2.64 9.75 24.23
N TYR A 101 2.91 9.40 25.49
CA TYR A 101 2.53 10.23 26.63
C TYR A 101 3.24 11.59 26.60
N MET A 102 4.53 11.61 26.25
CA MET A 102 5.33 12.83 26.23
C MET A 102 4.96 13.81 25.12
N GLN A 103 4.56 13.31 23.95
CA GLN A 103 4.05 14.13 22.85
C GLN A 103 2.79 14.91 23.24
N ILE A 104 1.91 14.28 24.03
CA ILE A 104 0.61 14.85 24.40
C ILE A 104 0.73 15.72 25.67
N LYS A 105 1.30 15.19 26.75
CA LYS A 105 1.30 15.85 28.06
C LYS A 105 2.48 16.78 28.30
N CYS A 106 3.58 16.63 27.56
CA CYS A 106 4.81 17.39 27.76
C CYS A 106 5.47 17.79 26.44
N ARG A 107 4.66 18.35 25.53
CA ARG A 107 5.05 18.70 24.16
C ARG A 107 6.32 19.55 24.07
N LYS A 108 6.49 20.54 24.96
CA LYS A 108 7.67 21.42 24.98
C LYS A 108 8.96 20.67 25.31
N LEU A 109 8.93 19.79 26.33
CA LEU A 109 10.07 18.95 26.69
C LEU A 109 10.38 17.92 25.59
N TYR A 110 9.34 17.30 25.03
CA TYR A 110 9.48 16.36 23.91
C TYR A 110 10.14 17.03 22.69
N TRP A 111 9.66 18.22 22.30
CA TRP A 111 10.20 18.94 21.16
C TRP A 111 11.66 19.36 21.39
N ASN A 112 11.98 19.92 22.57
CA ASN A 112 13.36 20.27 22.92
C ASN A 112 14.28 19.04 22.89
N ALA A 113 13.84 17.91 23.43
CA ALA A 113 14.60 16.66 23.39
C ALA A 113 14.89 16.21 21.96
N CYS A 114 13.90 16.27 21.06
CA CYS A 114 14.10 15.97 19.65
C CYS A 114 15.05 16.98 18.96
N GLN A 115 14.97 18.27 19.30
CA GLN A 115 15.88 19.29 18.74
C GLN A 115 17.34 19.07 19.15
N TYR A 116 17.59 18.70 20.41
CA TYR A 116 18.97 18.56 20.93
C TYR A 116 19.59 17.17 20.69
N PHE A 117 18.79 16.09 20.71
CA PHE A 117 19.25 14.70 20.65
C PHE A 117 18.76 13.93 19.40
N GLY A 118 17.96 14.57 18.54
CA GLY A 118 17.39 13.99 17.32
C GLY A 118 16.10 13.20 17.56
N THR A 119 16.05 12.34 18.57
CA THR A 119 14.84 11.57 18.94
C THR A 119 14.62 11.59 20.45
N TRP A 120 13.36 11.40 20.87
CA TRP A 120 13.01 11.23 22.28
C TRP A 120 13.74 10.05 22.92
N GLY A 121 13.85 8.92 22.21
CA GLY A 121 14.57 7.74 22.70
C GLY A 121 16.03 8.03 23.03
N LYS A 122 16.75 8.72 22.12
CA LYS A 122 18.13 9.12 22.36
C LYS A 122 18.30 10.08 23.53
N ALA A 123 17.32 10.96 23.77
CA ALA A 123 17.35 11.85 24.93
C ALA A 123 17.12 11.08 26.26
N VAL A 124 16.29 10.04 26.24
CA VAL A 124 16.04 9.16 27.40
C VAL A 124 17.25 8.26 27.68
N GLU A 125 17.87 7.71 26.63
CA GLU A 125 19.14 6.96 26.71
C GLU A 125 20.27 7.84 27.24
N ALA A 126 20.40 9.08 26.75
CA ALA A 126 21.36 10.06 27.26
C ALA A 126 21.07 10.51 28.70
N ALA A 127 19.86 10.30 29.21
CA ALA A 127 19.50 10.53 30.59
C ALA A 127 19.78 9.32 31.51
N GLY A 128 20.30 8.23 30.96
CA GLY A 128 20.70 7.02 31.68
C GLY A 128 19.62 5.94 31.76
N PHE A 129 18.53 6.04 30.98
CA PHE A 129 17.44 5.09 31.01
C PHE A 129 17.35 4.28 29.72
N ASP A 130 17.15 2.97 29.82
CA ASP A 130 16.86 2.14 28.66
C ASP A 130 15.47 2.49 28.10
N TYR A 131 15.45 3.20 26.98
CA TYR A 131 14.19 3.55 26.33
C TYR A 131 13.47 2.32 25.76
N GLY A 132 14.19 1.22 25.54
CA GLY A 132 13.67 -0.06 25.03
C GLY A 132 12.62 -0.69 25.93
N SER A 133 12.81 -0.62 27.25
CA SER A 133 11.89 -1.08 28.30
C SER A 133 10.79 -0.06 28.63
N ILE A 134 11.02 1.24 28.43
CA ILE A 134 10.07 2.31 28.76
C ILE A 134 8.97 2.50 27.70
N ARG A 135 9.28 2.24 26.43
CA ARG A 135 8.33 2.43 25.33
C ARG A 135 7.18 1.41 25.41
N ARG A 136 5.94 1.90 25.32
CA ARG A 136 4.73 1.04 25.31
C ARG A 136 4.64 0.10 24.10
N ARG A 137 5.24 0.48 22.98
CA ARG A 137 5.35 -0.36 21.78
C ARG A 137 6.82 -0.71 21.63
N LYS A 138 7.16 -2.00 21.48
CA LYS A 138 8.50 -2.48 21.09
C LYS A 138 9.02 -1.64 19.91
N ALA A 139 10.35 -1.55 19.76
CA ALA A 139 10.97 -0.80 18.67
C ALA A 139 10.21 -1.17 17.41
N PHE A 140 9.88 -0.18 16.60
CA PHE A 140 9.78 -0.50 15.20
C PHE A 140 11.12 -1.15 14.86
N HIS A 141 11.12 -2.46 14.55
CA HIS A 141 12.32 -3.16 14.12
C HIS A 141 12.95 -2.27 13.04
N SER A 142 14.08 -1.65 13.36
CA SER A 142 14.60 -0.56 12.55
C SER A 142 15.23 -1.18 11.33
N TRP A 143 14.45 -1.25 10.27
CA TRP A 143 14.89 -1.85 9.04
C TRP A 143 16.08 -1.08 8.48
N GLY A 144 17.24 -1.73 8.43
CA GLY A 144 18.38 -1.34 7.61
C GLY A 144 18.59 -2.37 6.49
N LYS A 145 19.45 -2.05 5.50
CA LYS A 145 19.81 -3.02 4.44
C LYS A 145 20.27 -4.35 5.04
N LYS A 146 21.14 -4.32 6.05
CA LYS A 146 21.67 -5.50 6.74
C LYS A 146 20.59 -6.28 7.50
N ALA A 147 19.78 -5.59 8.31
CA ALA A 147 18.68 -6.21 9.05
C ALA A 147 17.67 -6.91 8.15
N VAL A 148 17.33 -6.33 6.99
CA VAL A 148 16.44 -6.99 6.01
C VAL A 148 17.04 -8.30 5.49
N LEU A 149 18.35 -8.34 5.22
CA LEU A 149 19.01 -9.54 4.71
C LEU A 149 19.12 -10.63 5.79
N GLU A 150 19.45 -10.23 7.03
CA GLU A 150 19.50 -11.12 8.19
C GLU A 150 18.13 -11.76 8.44
N ASP A 151 17.06 -10.98 8.40
CA ASP A 151 15.70 -11.48 8.63
C ASP A 151 15.22 -12.41 7.49
N ILE A 152 15.62 -12.14 6.25
CA ILE A 152 15.41 -13.06 5.11
C ILE A 152 16.12 -14.39 5.35
N GLN A 153 17.36 -14.37 5.85
CA GLN A 153 18.12 -15.57 6.16
C GLN A 153 17.52 -16.34 7.34
N GLN A 154 17.11 -15.65 8.40
CA GLN A 154 16.43 -16.25 9.55
C GLN A 154 15.13 -16.95 9.13
N ARG A 155 14.33 -16.31 8.26
CA ARG A 155 13.15 -16.96 7.69
C ARG A 155 13.47 -18.21 6.89
N LYS A 156 14.55 -18.19 6.10
CA LYS A 156 15.01 -19.36 5.34
C LYS A 156 15.45 -20.50 6.27
N LEU A 157 16.22 -20.20 7.31
CA LEU A 157 16.66 -21.17 8.32
C LEU A 157 15.46 -21.82 9.03
N ASN A 158 14.44 -21.02 9.33
CA ASN A 158 13.22 -21.48 9.97
C ASN A 158 12.19 -22.10 8.99
N SER A 159 12.58 -22.34 7.72
CA SER A 159 11.70 -22.86 6.67
C SER A 159 10.38 -22.08 6.48
N LEU A 160 10.38 -20.79 6.82
CA LEU A 160 9.25 -19.90 6.67
C LEU A 160 9.12 -19.41 5.22
N SER A 161 7.88 -19.19 4.79
CA SER A 161 7.60 -18.79 3.41
C SER A 161 8.17 -17.42 3.07
N LEU A 162 9.00 -17.36 2.02
CA LEU A 162 9.54 -16.11 1.45
C LEU A 162 8.64 -15.52 0.36
N ASN A 163 7.47 -16.12 0.15
CA ASN A 163 6.48 -15.70 -0.84
C ASN A 163 5.92 -14.32 -0.50
N CYS A 164 5.97 -13.38 -1.45
CA CYS A 164 5.53 -12.00 -1.21
C CYS A 164 4.06 -11.85 -0.83
N SER A 165 3.18 -12.77 -1.23
CA SER A 165 1.75 -12.73 -0.89
C SER A 165 1.50 -13.17 0.55
N ILE A 166 2.25 -14.16 1.03
CA ILE A 166 2.21 -14.64 2.42
C ILE A 166 2.89 -13.60 3.34
N LEU A 167 4.06 -13.10 2.93
CA LEU A 167 4.82 -12.08 3.67
C LEU A 167 4.02 -10.79 3.90
N LYS A 168 3.20 -10.36 2.95
CA LYS A 168 2.34 -9.18 3.11
C LYS A 168 1.35 -9.30 4.27
N ARG A 169 0.91 -10.53 4.58
CA ARG A 169 -0.04 -10.82 5.66
C ARG A 169 0.67 -11.06 6.98
N GLU A 170 1.72 -11.87 6.96
CA GLU A 170 2.42 -12.29 8.18
C GLU A 170 3.39 -11.23 8.68
N ASP A 171 4.06 -10.51 7.78
CA ASP A 171 5.06 -9.52 8.14
C ASP A 171 5.21 -8.42 7.08
N ARG A 172 4.22 -7.54 7.17
CA ARG A 172 4.14 -6.33 6.35
C ARG A 172 5.35 -5.42 6.53
N ALA A 173 6.00 -5.47 7.70
CA ALA A 173 7.13 -4.60 8.02
C ALA A 173 8.38 -5.04 7.24
N LEU A 174 8.73 -6.34 7.26
CA LEU A 174 9.84 -6.86 6.47
C LEU A 174 9.61 -6.67 4.97
N TYR A 175 8.40 -6.98 4.49
CA TYR A 175 8.06 -6.81 3.08
C TYR A 175 8.21 -5.35 2.63
N GLY A 176 7.70 -4.40 3.43
CA GLY A 176 7.81 -2.97 3.18
C GLY A 176 9.27 -2.49 3.18
N ALA A 177 10.07 -2.99 4.12
CA ALA A 177 11.47 -2.67 4.24
C ALA A 177 12.31 -3.18 3.06
N GLY A 178 12.12 -4.43 2.64
CA GLY A 178 12.83 -4.98 1.48
C GLY A 178 12.52 -4.22 0.21
N ARG A 179 11.28 -3.75 0.02
CA ARG A 179 10.95 -2.84 -1.09
C ARG A 179 11.65 -1.49 -0.98
N ARG A 180 11.67 -0.88 0.22
CA ARG A 180 12.26 0.44 0.44
C ARG A 180 13.77 0.45 0.17
N TYR A 181 14.50 -0.55 0.67
CA TYR A 181 15.96 -0.57 0.61
C TYR A 181 16.54 -1.20 -0.66
N PHE A 182 15.78 -2.10 -1.32
CA PHE A 182 16.25 -2.84 -2.50
C PHE A 182 15.38 -2.60 -3.75
N ARG A 183 14.52 -1.57 -3.72
CA ARG A 183 13.50 -1.19 -4.74
C ARG A 183 12.34 -2.19 -4.87
N ASN A 184 12.63 -3.49 -4.82
CA ASN A 184 11.62 -4.54 -4.81
C ASN A 184 12.07 -5.75 -3.95
N TRP A 185 11.11 -6.55 -3.52
CA TRP A 185 11.36 -7.70 -2.62
C TRP A 185 12.30 -8.75 -3.24
N LYS A 186 12.25 -8.94 -4.57
CA LYS A 186 13.08 -9.91 -5.26
C LYS A 186 14.55 -9.53 -5.30
N ASN A 187 14.84 -8.24 -5.40
CA ASN A 187 16.19 -7.75 -5.29
C ASN A 187 16.73 -7.99 -3.88
N ALA A 188 15.91 -7.80 -2.85
CA ALA A 188 16.30 -8.12 -1.48
C ALA A 188 16.65 -9.61 -1.33
N LEU A 189 15.81 -10.52 -1.86
CA LEU A 189 16.06 -11.96 -1.86
C LEU A 189 17.32 -12.35 -2.68
N ARG A 190 17.53 -11.71 -3.83
CA ARG A 190 18.72 -11.93 -4.67
C ARG A 190 20.00 -11.53 -3.96
N VAL A 191 20.01 -10.34 -3.34
CA VAL A 191 21.16 -9.84 -2.56
C VAL A 191 21.37 -10.70 -1.31
N ALA A 192 20.31 -11.25 -0.74
CA ALA A 192 20.39 -12.22 0.35
C ALA A 192 20.92 -13.60 -0.10
N GLY A 193 21.31 -13.81 -1.37
CA GLY A 193 21.81 -15.10 -1.83
C GLY A 193 20.75 -16.21 -1.84
N VAL A 194 19.47 -15.85 -1.76
CA VAL A 194 18.38 -16.81 -1.93
C VAL A 194 18.21 -17.04 -3.43
N LYS A 195 18.60 -18.23 -3.91
CA LYS A 195 18.21 -18.70 -5.25
C LYS A 195 16.70 -18.87 -5.25
N ILE A 196 15.98 -17.86 -5.73
CA ILE A 196 14.52 -17.89 -5.87
C ILE A 196 14.21 -18.78 -7.08
N PRO A 197 13.54 -19.95 -6.93
CA PRO A 197 12.88 -20.59 -8.07
C PRO A 197 11.87 -19.57 -8.59
N ILE A 198 12.02 -19.19 -9.86
CA ILE A 198 11.44 -17.98 -10.45
C ILE A 198 9.91 -17.95 -10.27
N LEU A 199 9.42 -17.32 -9.19
CA LEU A 199 7.99 -17.04 -8.99
C LEU A 199 7.74 -15.53 -9.14
N LYS A 200 7.44 -15.20 -10.40
CA LYS A 200 6.86 -14.03 -11.12
C LYS A 200 7.03 -12.57 -10.73
N GLY A 201 7.33 -11.75 -11.78
CA GLY A 201 7.24 -10.28 -11.84
C GLY A 201 8.55 -9.51 -12.13
N GLY A 202 9.05 -9.57 -13.36
CA GLY A 202 10.19 -8.81 -13.91
C GLY A 202 9.97 -8.64 -15.42
N PRO A 203 10.63 -7.65 -16.07
CA PRO A 203 10.17 -7.06 -17.34
C PRO A 203 10.02 -8.11 -18.44
N ALA A 204 9.00 -7.91 -19.28
CA ALA A 204 8.55 -8.75 -20.39
C ALA A 204 9.56 -9.82 -20.87
N ARG A 205 9.55 -10.98 -20.21
CA ARG A 205 9.94 -12.21 -20.88
C ARG A 205 8.70 -12.65 -21.65
N THR A 206 8.79 -12.61 -22.97
CA THR A 206 7.73 -12.98 -23.92
C THR A 206 7.10 -14.31 -23.52
N TRP A 207 5.77 -14.33 -23.47
CA TRP A 207 5.02 -15.57 -23.36
C TRP A 207 5.05 -16.27 -24.70
N THR A 208 5.57 -17.50 -24.73
CA THR A 208 5.47 -18.41 -25.86
C THR A 208 4.45 -19.51 -25.52
N LYS A 209 3.95 -20.22 -26.55
CA LYS A 209 3.00 -21.32 -26.34
C LYS A 209 3.58 -22.41 -25.44
N ASP A 210 4.81 -22.83 -25.70
CA ASP A 210 5.49 -23.88 -24.93
C ASP A 210 5.67 -23.51 -23.46
N ARG A 211 5.94 -22.22 -23.20
CA ARG A 211 6.09 -21.73 -21.83
C ARG A 211 4.78 -21.74 -21.06
N VAL A 212 3.68 -21.40 -21.71
CA VAL A 212 2.35 -21.49 -21.09
C VAL A 212 2.03 -22.96 -20.76
N ILE A 213 2.34 -23.89 -21.67
CA ILE A 213 2.17 -25.33 -21.46
C ILE A 213 3.02 -25.83 -20.28
N ALA A 214 4.32 -25.52 -20.27
CA ALA A 214 5.23 -25.92 -19.19
C ALA A 214 4.76 -25.42 -17.82
N GLU A 215 4.25 -24.19 -17.76
CA GLU A 215 3.74 -23.60 -16.52
C GLU A 215 2.40 -24.20 -16.06
N ILE A 216 1.56 -24.64 -17.00
CA ILE A 216 0.32 -25.38 -16.69
C ILE A 216 0.66 -26.77 -16.13
N LEU A 217 1.59 -27.49 -16.76
CA LEU A 217 2.05 -28.80 -16.33
C LEU A 217 2.70 -28.75 -14.95
N LEU A 218 3.61 -27.79 -14.72
CA LEU A 218 4.24 -27.58 -13.42
C LEU A 218 3.22 -27.35 -12.30
N ARG A 219 2.15 -26.58 -12.56
CA ARG A 219 1.07 -26.40 -11.59
C ARG A 219 0.27 -27.68 -11.35
N SER A 220 0.10 -28.51 -12.37
CA SER A 220 -0.55 -29.81 -12.25
C SER A 220 0.27 -30.77 -11.39
N GLU A 221 1.58 -30.83 -11.60
CA GLU A 221 2.52 -31.65 -10.81
C GLU A 221 2.56 -31.24 -9.34
N GLN A 222 2.42 -29.94 -9.07
CA GLN A 222 2.36 -29.39 -7.71
C GLN A 222 0.97 -29.53 -7.06
N GLU A 223 0.04 -30.24 -7.69
CA GLU A 223 -1.36 -30.40 -7.27
C GLU A 223 -2.08 -29.06 -6.99
N LEU A 224 -1.60 -27.99 -7.62
CA LEU A 224 -2.20 -26.67 -7.48
C LEU A 224 -3.46 -26.58 -8.32
N ALA A 225 -4.46 -25.89 -7.79
CA ALA A 225 -5.72 -25.68 -8.48
C ALA A 225 -5.53 -25.03 -9.87
N LEU A 226 -5.99 -25.75 -10.92
CA LEU A 226 -5.97 -25.32 -12.32
C LEU A 226 -7.27 -24.66 -12.79
N ASN A 227 -8.28 -24.57 -11.92
CA ASN A 227 -9.52 -23.88 -12.25
C ASN A 227 -9.27 -22.37 -12.44
N VAL A 228 -9.93 -21.78 -13.44
CA VAL A 228 -9.73 -20.37 -13.85
C VAL A 228 -9.80 -19.41 -12.65
N GLY A 229 -10.75 -19.62 -11.74
CA GLY A 229 -10.94 -18.75 -10.57
C GLY A 229 -9.75 -18.74 -9.61
N ALA A 230 -9.17 -19.91 -9.31
CA ALA A 230 -7.97 -20.02 -8.48
C ALA A 230 -6.74 -19.43 -9.19
N VAL A 231 -6.51 -19.81 -10.45
CA VAL A 231 -5.35 -19.35 -11.23
C VAL A 231 -5.42 -17.83 -11.48
N THR A 232 -6.60 -17.23 -11.57
CA THR A 232 -6.74 -15.78 -11.74
C THR A 232 -6.31 -15.03 -10.48
N LYS A 233 -6.64 -15.55 -9.29
CA LYS A 233 -6.24 -14.95 -8.01
C LYS A 233 -4.74 -15.07 -7.77
N ASP A 234 -4.18 -16.23 -8.09
CA ASP A 234 -2.78 -16.55 -7.78
C ASP A 234 -1.83 -16.13 -8.90
N TYR A 235 -2.31 -16.08 -10.15
CA TYR A 235 -1.47 -16.09 -11.34
C TYR A 235 -2.09 -15.50 -12.61
N SER A 236 -2.77 -14.36 -12.48
CA SER A 236 -3.47 -13.65 -13.58
C SER A 236 -2.69 -13.51 -14.90
N SER A 237 -1.38 -13.25 -14.84
CA SER A 237 -0.53 -13.12 -16.03
C SER A 237 -0.41 -14.40 -16.87
N LEU A 238 -0.55 -15.59 -16.27
CA LEU A 238 -0.59 -16.85 -17.03
C LEU A 238 -1.91 -16.97 -17.78
N ILE A 239 -3.02 -16.58 -17.14
CA ILE A 239 -4.36 -16.57 -17.76
C ILE A 239 -4.38 -15.62 -18.96
N SER A 240 -3.87 -14.39 -18.79
CA SER A 240 -3.80 -13.42 -19.89
C SER A 240 -2.94 -13.93 -21.06
N ALA A 241 -1.82 -14.58 -20.77
CA ALA A 241 -0.96 -15.17 -21.79
C ALA A 241 -1.63 -16.34 -22.52
N ALA A 242 -2.26 -17.25 -21.78
CA ALA A 242 -3.00 -18.38 -22.32
C ALA A 242 -4.16 -17.93 -23.20
N CYS A 243 -4.95 -16.95 -22.76
CA CYS A 243 -6.01 -16.37 -23.57
C CYS A 243 -5.46 -15.68 -24.83
N LYS A 244 -4.33 -14.98 -24.75
CA LYS A 244 -3.73 -14.33 -25.92
C LYS A 244 -3.18 -15.33 -26.95
N LEU A 245 -2.55 -16.42 -26.51
CA LEU A 245 -1.82 -17.36 -27.38
C LEU A 245 -2.66 -18.55 -27.85
N PHE A 246 -3.64 -18.98 -27.05
CA PHE A 246 -4.51 -20.14 -27.32
C PHE A 246 -5.99 -19.74 -27.47
N GLY A 247 -6.32 -18.46 -27.32
CA GLY A 247 -7.68 -17.92 -27.38
C GLY A 247 -8.43 -17.98 -26.05
N ASN A 248 -8.30 -19.09 -25.30
CA ASN A 248 -8.86 -19.20 -23.96
C ASN A 248 -8.08 -20.19 -23.08
N TRP A 249 -8.34 -20.15 -21.77
CA TRP A 249 -7.70 -21.02 -20.78
C TRP A 249 -7.95 -22.51 -21.02
N GLY A 250 -9.16 -22.88 -21.45
CA GLY A 250 -9.51 -24.27 -21.72
C GLY A 250 -8.66 -24.88 -22.84
N LYS A 251 -8.51 -24.15 -23.94
CA LYS A 251 -7.65 -24.54 -25.07
C LYS A 251 -6.18 -24.67 -24.67
N ALA A 252 -5.69 -23.80 -23.78
CA ALA A 252 -4.32 -23.91 -23.26
C ALA A 252 -4.12 -25.16 -22.39
N ILE A 253 -5.11 -25.51 -21.55
CA ILE A 253 -5.11 -26.74 -20.76
C ILE A 253 -5.18 -27.98 -21.66
N GLU A 254 -6.05 -27.98 -22.67
CA GLU A 254 -6.16 -29.07 -23.64
C GLU A 254 -4.87 -29.24 -24.45
N SER A 255 -4.23 -28.13 -24.85
CA SER A 255 -2.92 -28.15 -25.50
C SER A 255 -1.79 -28.65 -24.59
N SER A 256 -2.02 -28.68 -23.28
CA SER A 256 -1.10 -29.27 -22.29
C SER A 256 -1.40 -30.75 -22.03
N GLY A 257 -2.29 -31.37 -22.81
CA GLY A 257 -2.67 -32.78 -22.65
C GLY A 257 -3.64 -33.06 -21.50
N LEU A 258 -4.15 -32.02 -20.83
CA LEU A 258 -5.04 -32.15 -19.68
C LEU A 258 -6.52 -32.02 -20.09
N ARG A 259 -7.40 -32.80 -19.45
CA ARG A 259 -8.84 -32.74 -19.72
C ARG A 259 -9.50 -31.57 -18.99
N TYR A 260 -9.75 -30.47 -19.72
CA TYR A 260 -10.31 -29.24 -19.14
C TYR A 260 -11.70 -29.42 -18.49
N ASP A 261 -12.53 -30.35 -18.98
CA ASP A 261 -13.87 -30.59 -18.43
C ASP A 261 -13.84 -31.10 -16.98
N GLY A 262 -12.78 -31.82 -16.58
CA GLY A 262 -12.57 -32.27 -15.20
C GLY A 262 -11.99 -31.19 -14.27
N ILE A 263 -11.44 -30.10 -14.84
CA ILE A 263 -10.74 -29.04 -14.10
C ILE A 263 -11.66 -27.84 -13.82
N ARG A 264 -12.64 -27.58 -14.68
CA ARG A 264 -13.54 -26.43 -14.54
C ARG A 264 -14.61 -26.68 -13.46
N LYS A 265 -14.82 -25.71 -12.57
CA LYS A 265 -15.89 -25.76 -11.55
C LYS A 265 -17.29 -25.58 -12.14
N VAL A 266 -17.42 -24.80 -13.20
CA VAL A 266 -18.69 -24.54 -13.88
C VAL A 266 -18.73 -25.38 -15.16
N LYS A 267 -19.63 -26.35 -15.22
CA LYS A 267 -19.88 -27.15 -16.43
C LYS A 267 -20.38 -26.20 -17.53
N SER A 268 -19.67 -26.08 -18.65
CA SER A 268 -20.17 -25.24 -19.75
C SER A 268 -21.40 -25.85 -20.39
N TRP A 269 -22.28 -24.95 -20.80
CA TRP A 269 -23.29 -25.21 -21.79
C TRP A 269 -22.63 -25.51 -23.13
N THR A 270 -23.24 -26.42 -23.87
CA THR A 270 -22.95 -26.70 -25.28
C THR A 270 -24.28 -26.67 -26.02
N PRO A 271 -24.31 -26.44 -27.34
CA PRO A 271 -25.57 -26.44 -28.11
C PRO A 271 -26.42 -27.70 -27.84
N ARG A 272 -25.77 -28.87 -27.79
CA ARG A 272 -26.42 -30.15 -27.46
C ARG A 272 -27.00 -30.19 -26.04
N LYS A 273 -26.31 -29.63 -25.03
CA LYS A 273 -26.81 -29.58 -23.65
C LYS A 273 -27.99 -28.62 -23.52
N VAL A 274 -27.94 -27.48 -24.21
CA VAL A 274 -29.06 -26.52 -24.26
C VAL A 274 -30.30 -27.19 -24.83
N ILE A 275 -30.19 -27.85 -25.99
CA ILE A 275 -31.30 -28.59 -26.62
C ILE A 275 -31.86 -29.67 -25.68
N ARG A 276 -30.98 -30.47 -25.06
CA ARG A 276 -31.41 -31.50 -24.11
C ARG A 276 -32.18 -30.90 -22.93
N SER A 277 -31.66 -29.83 -22.32
CA SER A 277 -32.30 -29.17 -21.20
C SER A 277 -33.62 -28.51 -21.56
N ILE A 278 -33.78 -27.99 -22.79
CA ILE A 278 -35.06 -27.46 -23.27
C ILE A 278 -36.09 -28.59 -23.43
N ARG A 279 -35.70 -29.74 -24.01
CA ARG A 279 -36.57 -30.93 -24.11
C ARG A 279 -36.95 -31.48 -22.74
N ASP A 280 -36.03 -31.47 -21.78
CA ASP A 280 -36.32 -31.91 -20.40
C ASP A 280 -37.31 -30.97 -19.70
N LEU A 281 -37.23 -29.66 -19.97
CA LEU A 281 -38.20 -28.68 -19.48
C LEU A 281 -39.59 -28.92 -20.06
N GLU A 282 -39.69 -29.19 -21.36
CA GLU A 282 -40.95 -29.52 -22.03
C GLU A 282 -41.58 -30.79 -21.45
N LYS A 283 -40.80 -31.88 -21.33
CA LYS A 283 -41.25 -33.14 -20.72
C LYS A 283 -41.71 -32.96 -19.27
N SER A 284 -41.09 -32.02 -18.54
CA SER A 284 -41.48 -31.69 -17.17
C SER A 284 -42.71 -30.78 -17.07
N GLY A 285 -43.28 -30.38 -18.21
CA GLY A 285 -44.43 -29.47 -18.28
C GLY A 285 -44.12 -28.04 -17.82
N ILE A 286 -42.84 -27.64 -17.83
CA ILE A 286 -42.42 -26.29 -17.42
C ILE A 286 -42.60 -25.35 -18.60
N ARG A 287 -43.24 -24.20 -18.34
CA ARG A 287 -43.52 -23.18 -19.35
C ARG A 287 -42.22 -22.65 -19.99
N LEU A 288 -42.02 -22.94 -21.27
CA LEU A 288 -40.87 -22.48 -22.06
C LEU A 288 -40.93 -20.99 -22.49
N SER A 289 -41.74 -20.16 -21.83
CA SER A 289 -41.76 -18.73 -22.09
C SER A 289 -40.40 -18.12 -21.74
N SER A 290 -39.86 -17.27 -22.62
CA SER A 290 -38.59 -16.55 -22.39
C SER A 290 -38.51 -15.94 -20.99
N LYS A 291 -39.57 -15.26 -20.53
CA LYS A 291 -39.60 -14.64 -19.19
C LYS A 291 -39.59 -15.64 -18.05
N SER A 292 -40.28 -16.78 -18.20
CA SER A 292 -40.34 -17.82 -17.18
C SER A 292 -38.99 -18.52 -17.02
N VAL A 293 -38.32 -18.83 -18.13
CA VAL A 293 -37.01 -19.51 -18.10
C VAL A 293 -35.90 -18.55 -17.69
N GLN A 294 -35.99 -17.26 -18.05
CA GLN A 294 -35.06 -16.24 -17.57
C GLN A 294 -35.08 -16.15 -16.02
N LEU A 295 -36.26 -16.20 -15.41
CA LEU A 295 -36.41 -16.10 -13.94
C LEU A 295 -36.06 -17.40 -13.21
N SER A 296 -36.48 -18.55 -13.74
CA SER A 296 -36.29 -19.84 -13.06
C SER A 296 -34.94 -20.50 -13.36
N ARG A 297 -34.39 -20.31 -14.57
CA ARG A 297 -33.16 -20.96 -15.05
C ARG A 297 -32.34 -20.01 -15.93
N GLY A 298 -31.96 -18.86 -15.37
CA GLY A 298 -31.20 -17.82 -16.08
C GLY A 298 -29.91 -18.30 -16.75
N GLY A 299 -29.23 -19.31 -16.19
CA GLY A 299 -28.05 -19.91 -16.80
C GLY A 299 -28.32 -20.65 -18.12
N LEU A 300 -29.44 -21.37 -18.22
CA LEU A 300 -29.89 -22.02 -19.46
C LEU A 300 -30.35 -20.97 -20.48
N PHE A 301 -31.09 -19.95 -20.03
CA PHE A 301 -31.53 -18.85 -20.88
C PHE A 301 -30.35 -18.15 -21.52
N GLN A 302 -29.35 -17.75 -20.74
CA GLN A 302 -28.15 -17.10 -21.26
C GLN A 302 -27.37 -17.98 -22.23
N ALA A 303 -27.29 -19.28 -21.95
CA ALA A 303 -26.64 -20.24 -22.85
C ALA A 303 -27.36 -20.39 -24.19
N ALA A 304 -28.69 -20.38 -24.19
CA ALA A 304 -29.50 -20.38 -25.40
C ALA A 304 -29.25 -19.13 -26.25
N ILE A 305 -29.21 -17.94 -25.63
CA ILE A 305 -28.87 -16.69 -26.35
C ILE A 305 -27.47 -16.75 -26.96
N ILE A 306 -26.48 -17.27 -26.23
CA ILE A 306 -25.09 -17.35 -26.72
C ILE A 306 -24.94 -18.33 -27.90
N HIS A 307 -25.62 -19.48 -27.86
CA HIS A 307 -25.43 -20.54 -28.85
C HIS A 307 -26.38 -20.50 -30.04
N PHE A 308 -27.57 -19.90 -29.88
CA PHE A 308 -28.64 -19.91 -30.87
C PHE A 308 -29.20 -18.50 -31.13
N HIS A 309 -28.53 -17.43 -30.67
CA HIS A 309 -28.90 -16.01 -30.83
C HIS A 309 -30.17 -15.57 -30.12
N SER A 310 -31.21 -16.41 -30.06
CA SER A 310 -32.46 -16.12 -29.36
C SER A 310 -33.01 -17.36 -28.62
N TRP A 311 -33.85 -17.11 -27.61
CA TRP A 311 -34.53 -18.19 -26.88
C TRP A 311 -35.50 -18.95 -27.79
N SER A 312 -36.19 -18.24 -28.68
CA SER A 312 -37.09 -18.82 -29.68
C SER A 312 -36.35 -19.77 -30.61
N GLU A 313 -35.21 -19.36 -31.17
CA GLU A 313 -34.40 -20.21 -32.06
C GLU A 313 -33.84 -21.44 -31.33
N ALA A 314 -33.46 -21.31 -30.07
CA ALA A 314 -33.01 -22.47 -29.27
C ALA A 314 -34.14 -23.49 -29.03
N VAL A 315 -35.37 -23.02 -28.84
CA VAL A 315 -36.56 -23.86 -28.66
C VAL A 315 -36.96 -24.52 -29.99
N GLU A 316 -36.94 -23.77 -31.09
CA GLU A 316 -37.19 -24.29 -32.45
C GLU A 316 -36.13 -25.32 -32.86
N ALA A 317 -34.84 -25.06 -32.58
CA ALA A 317 -33.75 -26.01 -32.77
C ALA A 317 -33.88 -27.28 -31.90
N SER A 318 -34.70 -27.23 -30.85
CA SER A 318 -35.02 -28.41 -30.04
C SER A 318 -36.14 -29.26 -30.65
N GLY A 319 -36.80 -28.80 -31.72
CA GLY A 319 -37.93 -29.44 -32.40
C GLY A 319 -39.30 -28.98 -31.89
N ILE A 320 -39.35 -27.87 -31.14
CA ILE A 320 -40.56 -27.36 -30.49
C ILE A 320 -40.97 -26.07 -31.17
N ASP A 321 -42.21 -25.98 -31.67
CA ASP A 321 -42.75 -24.75 -32.25
C ASP A 321 -42.97 -23.70 -31.15
N TYR A 322 -42.02 -22.75 -31.05
CA TYR A 322 -42.01 -21.75 -29.99
C TYR A 322 -43.25 -20.83 -30.04
N ARG A 323 -43.77 -20.51 -31.23
CA ARG A 323 -44.96 -19.66 -31.37
C ARG A 323 -46.21 -20.39 -30.89
N LYS A 324 -46.42 -21.64 -31.28
CA LYS A 324 -47.54 -22.45 -30.78
C LYS A 324 -47.44 -22.65 -29.27
N HIS A 325 -46.25 -22.96 -28.77
CA HIS A 325 -46.02 -23.14 -27.34
C HIS A 325 -46.22 -21.84 -26.54
N ALA A 326 -45.81 -20.68 -27.06
CA ALA A 326 -46.02 -19.40 -26.41
C ALA A 326 -47.50 -18.97 -26.42
N LEU A 327 -48.21 -19.23 -27.53
CA LEU A 327 -49.63 -18.96 -27.69
C LEU A 327 -50.47 -19.85 -26.78
N SER A 328 -50.19 -21.15 -26.70
CA SER A 328 -50.95 -22.09 -25.85
C SER A 328 -50.85 -21.75 -24.36
N TRP A 329 -49.85 -20.96 -23.94
CA TRP A 329 -49.62 -20.56 -22.55
C TRP A 329 -49.89 -19.08 -22.27
N SER A 330 -50.46 -18.30 -23.20
CA SER A 330 -51.08 -17.03 -22.81
C SER A 330 -52.23 -17.36 -21.85
N THR A 331 -52.36 -16.68 -20.70
CA THR A 331 -53.31 -17.10 -19.65
C THR A 331 -54.73 -17.35 -20.19
N LYS A 332 -55.17 -16.57 -21.19
CA LYS A 332 -56.44 -16.77 -21.90
C LYS A 332 -56.47 -18.01 -22.80
N ALA A 333 -55.46 -18.21 -23.66
CA ALA A 333 -55.43 -19.36 -24.57
C ALA A 333 -55.14 -20.69 -23.83
N TRP A 334 -54.38 -20.63 -22.74
CA TRP A 334 -54.12 -21.74 -21.85
C TRP A 334 -55.38 -22.24 -21.17
N VAL A 335 -56.18 -21.33 -20.60
CA VAL A 335 -57.50 -21.67 -20.04
C VAL A 335 -58.43 -22.21 -21.12
N ARG A 336 -58.40 -21.64 -22.34
CA ARG A 336 -59.26 -22.09 -23.46
C ARG A 336 -58.93 -23.48 -23.98
N ASN A 337 -57.66 -23.87 -23.92
CA ASN A 337 -57.19 -25.16 -24.45
C ASN A 337 -56.99 -26.22 -23.36
N LEU A 338 -57.31 -25.93 -22.09
CA LEU A 338 -57.10 -26.85 -20.99
C LEU A 338 -58.19 -27.93 -20.94
N GLN A 339 -57.81 -29.20 -20.98
CA GLN A 339 -58.75 -30.31 -20.82
C GLN A 339 -59.18 -30.44 -19.34
N PRO A 340 -60.41 -30.91 -19.04
CA PRO A 340 -60.89 -31.07 -17.67
C PRO A 340 -59.99 -31.94 -16.78
N ALA A 341 -59.32 -32.94 -17.37
CA ALA A 341 -58.37 -33.81 -16.67
C ALA A 341 -57.13 -33.05 -16.18
N ASP A 342 -56.58 -32.15 -16.99
CA ASP A 342 -55.42 -31.33 -16.64
C ASP A 342 -55.74 -30.34 -15.53
N MET A 343 -56.97 -29.80 -15.54
CA MET A 343 -57.47 -28.91 -14.50
C MET A 343 -57.54 -29.60 -13.12
N SER A 344 -57.96 -30.87 -13.10
CA SER A 344 -58.00 -31.68 -11.88
C SER A 344 -56.60 -31.94 -11.32
N GLY A 345 -55.63 -32.26 -12.19
CA GLY A 345 -54.23 -32.45 -11.81
C GLY A 345 -53.60 -31.18 -11.21
N ILE A 346 -53.89 -30.01 -11.78
CA ILE A 346 -53.40 -28.72 -11.28
C ILE A 346 -54.01 -28.39 -9.91
N LYS A 347 -55.33 -28.58 -9.72
CA LYS A 347 -56.00 -28.38 -8.43
C LYS A 347 -55.40 -29.29 -7.34
N LYS A 348 -55.07 -30.54 -7.67
CA LYS A 348 -54.43 -31.48 -6.73
C LYS A 348 -53.03 -31.01 -6.32
N ARG A 349 -52.23 -30.50 -7.26
CA ARG A 349 -50.88 -29.96 -6.98
C ARG A 349 -50.94 -28.69 -6.12
N VAL A 350 -51.86 -27.77 -6.41
CA VAL A 350 -52.06 -26.56 -5.59
C VAL A 350 -52.44 -26.93 -4.15
N ARG A 351 -53.33 -27.92 -3.97
CA ARG A 351 -53.68 -28.44 -2.64
C ARG A 351 -52.48 -29.05 -1.92
N GLN A 352 -51.66 -29.86 -2.60
CA GLN A 352 -50.44 -30.44 -2.01
C GLN A 352 -49.46 -29.34 -1.57
N PHE A 353 -49.20 -28.35 -2.43
CA PHE A 353 -48.31 -27.22 -2.12
C PHE A 353 -48.83 -26.39 -0.93
N SER A 354 -50.13 -26.14 -0.87
CA SER A 354 -50.78 -25.45 0.26
C SER A 354 -50.66 -26.23 1.57
N SER A 355 -50.70 -27.56 1.49
CA SER A 355 -50.59 -28.44 2.65
C SER A 355 -49.16 -28.48 3.19
N GLN A 356 -48.18 -28.44 2.29
CA GLN A 356 -46.75 -28.45 2.61
C GLN A 356 -46.32 -27.16 3.32
N ARG A 357 -46.86 -26.01 2.88
CA ARG A 357 -46.59 -24.69 3.46
C ARG A 357 -47.23 -24.44 4.83
N ARG A 358 -48.19 -25.26 5.25
CA ARG A 358 -48.81 -25.20 6.59
C ARG A 358 -48.10 -26.10 7.62
N ARG A 359 -47.15 -26.91 7.17
CA ARG A 359 -46.38 -27.84 8.02
C ARG A 359 -44.95 -27.33 8.29
N GLU A 360 -44.56 -26.22 7.69
CA GLU A 360 -43.42 -25.37 8.05
C GLU A 360 -43.94 -24.20 8.89
#